data_AF-A0A7R8X032-F1
#
_entry.id   AF-A0A7R8X032-F1
#
_cell.length_a   1.000
_cell.length_b   1.000
_cell.length_c   1.000
_cell.angle_alpha   90.00
_cell.angle_beta   90.00
_cell.angle_gamma   90.00
#
_symmetry.space_group_name_H-M   'P 1'
#
loop_
_entity.id
_entity.type
_entity.pdbx_description
1 polymer ?
#
loop_
_entity_poly.entity_id
_entity_poly.type
_entity_poly.pdbx_seq_one_letter_code
_entity_poly.pdbx_strand_id
1 'polypeptide(L)'
;MTSIFDDAGRNIACTVIETGPCVVTQVKTEDTDGYTALQLGFDDAKEKNTVNAAKKHFAKAGTSPKRKVAEFRDFDAAEKNLGDVVTVDEVFAENDVVSVVGITKGKGFQGVVKRHGFGGVGQATHGQHNRQRAPGSIGAASYPAKVIKGMKMGGRTGGKRRKIRNLQVVKVFADKNLILIKGAVPGHKGAYVILENRSFQITWIMKLDVLNIEGGKTGRQVDLPESIFGVEPNEHAVYLAVKQYLAHQRQGTHKAKERGEIKGSTKKLHRQKGTGGSRKGDIKNPLFRGGGRVFGPRPRNYSVKLNKKVKQLARNSALSSAAAAGNVLILEDFTFDQPKTKQFASILKQISVNEERTLVVLSEKDENVFLSGRNLPKTEVLRAEDLNTYQIVKAGKVVLSEGAVEKMVEVFG
;
A
#
# COMPACT_ATOMS: atom_id res chain seq x y z
N MET A 1 -7.81 3.47 -29.03
CA MET A 1 -8.52 3.19 -27.78
C MET A 1 -9.85 2.62 -28.18
N THR A 2 -10.17 1.45 -27.66
CA THR A 2 -11.38 0.69 -27.94
C THR A 2 -12.08 0.41 -26.61
N SER A 3 -13.35 0.04 -26.65
CA SER A 3 -14.11 -0.39 -25.47
C SER A 3 -14.51 -1.83 -25.65
N ILE A 4 -14.39 -2.63 -24.59
CA ILE A 4 -14.86 -4.02 -24.55
C ILE A 4 -15.84 -4.15 -23.38
N PHE A 5 -16.90 -4.91 -23.59
CA PHE A 5 -17.82 -5.27 -22.52
C PHE A 5 -17.36 -6.56 -21.87
N ASP A 6 -17.28 -6.53 -20.54
CA ASP A 6 -17.05 -7.71 -19.71
C ASP A 6 -18.31 -8.57 -19.63
N ASP A 7 -18.20 -9.81 -19.16
CA ASP A 7 -19.35 -10.74 -19.03
C ASP A 7 -20.42 -10.21 -18.06
N ALA A 8 -20.02 -9.33 -17.13
CA ALA A 8 -20.90 -8.60 -16.22
C ALA A 8 -21.57 -7.36 -16.85
N GLY A 9 -21.43 -7.15 -18.16
CA GLY A 9 -21.99 -5.99 -18.88
C GLY A 9 -21.28 -4.65 -18.62
N ARG A 10 -20.11 -4.66 -17.97
CA ARG A 10 -19.34 -3.44 -17.68
C ARG A 10 -18.53 -3.00 -18.89
N ASN A 11 -18.60 -1.73 -19.26
CA ASN A 11 -17.76 -1.16 -20.31
C ASN A 11 -16.34 -0.88 -19.78
N ILE A 12 -15.34 -1.55 -20.35
CA ILE A 12 -13.92 -1.37 -20.04
C ILE A 12 -13.25 -0.64 -21.21
N ALA A 13 -12.69 0.55 -20.92
CA ALA A 13 -11.86 1.27 -21.89
C ALA A 13 -10.47 0.63 -21.97
N CYS A 14 -10.11 0.16 -23.17
CA CYS A 14 -8.88 -0.55 -23.46
C CYS A 14 -8.02 0.17 -24.50
N THR A 15 -6.70 0.00 -24.39
CA THR A 15 -5.74 0.40 -25.42
C THR A 15 -5.18 -0.86 -26.07
N VAL A 16 -5.30 -0.93 -27.40
CA VAL A 16 -4.69 -1.98 -28.22
C VAL A 16 -3.22 -1.64 -28.43
N ILE A 17 -2.34 -2.59 -28.15
CA ILE A 17 -0.89 -2.47 -28.36
C ILE A 17 -0.46 -3.65 -29.23
N GLU A 18 0.34 -3.35 -30.25
CA GLU A 18 1.03 -4.35 -31.06
C GLU A 18 2.40 -4.62 -30.44
N THR A 19 2.65 -5.88 -30.10
CA THR A 19 3.78 -6.27 -29.23
C THR A 19 4.70 -7.30 -29.85
N GLY A 20 4.47 -7.72 -31.09
CA GLY A 20 5.29 -8.74 -31.73
C GLY A 20 5.26 -8.70 -33.25
N PRO A 21 6.22 -9.37 -33.91
CA PRO A 21 7.30 -10.16 -33.30
C PRO A 21 8.49 -9.30 -32.79
N CYS A 22 8.96 -9.56 -31.57
CA CYS A 22 10.18 -8.95 -31.01
C CYS A 22 11.36 -9.91 -31.14
N VAL A 23 12.54 -9.44 -31.52
CA VAL A 23 13.72 -10.32 -31.72
C VAL A 23 14.83 -9.99 -30.73
N VAL A 24 15.51 -11.00 -30.19
CA VAL A 24 16.66 -10.84 -29.29
C VAL A 24 17.88 -10.38 -30.08
N THR A 25 18.34 -9.15 -29.82
CA THR A 25 19.46 -8.54 -30.54
C THR A 25 20.78 -8.67 -29.79
N GLN A 26 20.74 -8.73 -28.46
CA GLN A 26 21.93 -8.90 -27.63
C GLN A 26 21.55 -9.52 -26.28
N VAL A 27 22.38 -10.46 -25.82
CA VAL A 27 22.36 -11.01 -24.46
C VAL A 27 23.60 -10.49 -23.74
N LYS A 28 23.41 -9.86 -22.58
CA LYS A 28 24.47 -9.33 -21.72
C LYS A 28 24.56 -10.19 -20.46
N THR A 29 25.77 -10.61 -20.12
CA THR A 29 26.08 -11.40 -18.92
C THR A 29 26.98 -10.59 -17.98
N GLU A 30 27.09 -11.02 -16.72
CA GLU A 30 27.91 -10.33 -15.72
C GLU A 30 29.39 -10.26 -16.13
N ASP A 31 29.92 -11.31 -16.76
CA ASP A 31 31.32 -11.39 -17.17
C ASP A 31 31.70 -10.37 -18.26
N THR A 32 30.77 -10.00 -19.14
CA THR A 32 31.06 -9.10 -20.27
C THR A 32 30.70 -7.64 -19.98
N ASP A 33 29.54 -7.40 -19.37
CA ASP A 33 28.93 -6.07 -19.25
C ASP A 33 28.71 -5.63 -17.79
N GLY A 34 28.98 -6.49 -16.81
CA GLY A 34 28.82 -6.22 -15.38
C GLY A 34 27.37 -6.26 -14.87
N TYR A 35 26.42 -6.69 -15.70
CA TYR A 35 25.02 -6.92 -15.32
C TYR A 35 24.31 -7.84 -16.33
N THR A 36 23.29 -8.57 -15.87
CA THR A 36 22.42 -9.39 -16.72
C THR A 36 21.33 -8.53 -17.38
N ALA A 37 21.28 -8.56 -18.71
CA ALA A 37 20.23 -7.89 -19.46
C ALA A 37 19.99 -8.53 -20.83
N LEU A 38 18.74 -8.50 -21.26
CA LEU A 38 18.32 -8.94 -22.58
C LEU A 38 17.85 -7.75 -23.40
N GLN A 39 18.36 -7.62 -24.61
CA GLN A 39 18.04 -6.55 -25.54
C GLN A 39 17.10 -7.05 -26.63
N LEU A 40 15.93 -6.41 -26.75
CA LEU A 40 14.90 -6.73 -27.74
C LEU A 40 14.79 -5.63 -28.80
N GLY A 41 14.64 -6.06 -30.05
CA GLY A 41 14.37 -5.21 -31.21
C GLY A 41 12.95 -5.35 -31.72
N PHE A 42 12.33 -4.22 -32.10
CA PHE A 42 10.96 -4.13 -32.62
C PHE A 42 10.86 -3.16 -33.82
N ASP A 43 9.95 -3.46 -34.76
CA ASP A 43 9.70 -2.82 -36.06
C ASP A 43 10.91 -2.85 -37.02
N ASP A 44 10.69 -3.20 -38.29
CA ASP A 44 11.75 -3.32 -39.29
C ASP A 44 12.20 -1.96 -39.86
N ALA A 45 13.50 -1.75 -39.91
CA ALA A 45 14.13 -0.59 -40.51
C ALA A 45 14.71 -0.94 -41.88
N LYS A 46 14.52 -0.05 -42.86
CA LYS A 46 15.13 -0.20 -44.19
C LYS A 46 16.65 -0.04 -44.08
N GLU A 47 17.41 -0.97 -44.65
CA GLU A 47 18.87 -0.96 -44.61
C GLU A 47 19.50 0.33 -45.15
N LYS A 48 18.89 0.96 -46.15
CA LYS A 48 19.39 2.23 -46.70
C LYS A 48 19.37 3.39 -45.70
N ASN A 49 18.52 3.32 -44.68
CA ASN A 49 18.34 4.39 -43.68
C ASN A 49 19.02 4.07 -42.34
N THR A 50 19.70 2.92 -42.22
CA THR A 50 20.37 2.52 -40.99
C THR A 50 21.87 2.85 -41.01
N VAL A 51 22.36 3.34 -39.87
CA VAL A 51 23.78 3.67 -39.69
C VAL A 51 24.61 2.38 -39.73
N ASN A 52 25.80 2.42 -40.35
CA ASN A 52 26.65 1.24 -40.54
C ASN A 52 26.99 0.50 -39.24
N ALA A 53 27.14 1.21 -38.11
CA ALA A 53 27.36 0.60 -36.79
C ALA A 53 26.18 -0.28 -36.36
N ALA A 54 24.94 0.19 -36.56
CA ALA A 54 23.74 -0.58 -36.25
C ALA A 54 23.62 -1.81 -37.15
N LYS A 55 23.96 -1.70 -38.44
CA LYS A 55 23.97 -2.85 -39.36
C LYS A 55 24.88 -3.97 -38.89
N LYS A 56 26.10 -3.64 -38.46
CA LYS A 56 27.06 -4.63 -37.93
C LYS A 56 26.54 -5.28 -36.64
N HIS A 57 25.87 -4.51 -35.78
CA HIS A 57 25.27 -5.02 -34.53
C HIS A 57 24.15 -6.02 -34.81
N PHE A 58 23.19 -5.70 -35.68
CA PHE A 58 22.11 -6.61 -36.05
C PHE A 58 22.58 -7.83 -36.87
N ALA A 59 23.62 -7.65 -37.70
CA ALA A 59 24.24 -8.74 -38.44
C ALA A 59 24.87 -9.79 -37.51
N LYS A 60 25.43 -9.37 -36.36
CA LYS A 60 25.95 -10.30 -35.34
C LYS A 60 24.85 -11.17 -34.73
N ALA A 61 23.62 -10.64 -34.65
CA ALA A 61 22.45 -11.37 -34.17
C ALA A 61 21.69 -12.13 -35.27
N GLY A 62 22.12 -12.04 -36.54
CA GLY A 62 21.43 -12.68 -37.67
C GLY A 62 20.07 -12.06 -38.02
N THR A 63 19.82 -10.79 -37.65
CA THR A 63 18.49 -10.15 -37.77
C THR A 63 18.47 -8.99 -38.75
N SER A 64 17.28 -8.70 -39.30
CA SER A 64 17.02 -7.45 -40.02
C SER A 64 17.21 -6.26 -39.08
N PRO A 65 17.72 -5.10 -39.57
CA PRO A 65 17.86 -3.93 -38.72
C PRO A 65 16.52 -3.50 -38.13
N LYS A 66 16.44 -3.36 -36.80
CA LYS A 66 15.21 -2.93 -36.11
C LYS A 66 15.22 -1.43 -35.82
N ARG A 67 14.05 -0.79 -35.86
CA ARG A 67 13.90 0.67 -35.61
C ARG A 67 14.01 1.03 -34.15
N LYS A 68 13.52 0.17 -33.26
CA LYS A 68 13.59 0.38 -31.82
C LYS A 68 14.21 -0.81 -31.14
N VAL A 69 15.08 -0.48 -30.21
CA VAL A 69 15.81 -1.42 -29.38
C VAL A 69 15.59 -1.00 -27.93
N ALA A 70 15.24 -1.95 -27.07
CA ALA A 70 15.02 -1.73 -25.65
C ALA A 70 15.74 -2.81 -24.85
N GLU A 71 16.35 -2.39 -23.73
CA GLU A 71 17.02 -3.28 -22.79
C GLU A 71 16.11 -3.57 -21.61
N PHE A 72 16.04 -4.84 -21.23
CA PHE A 72 15.35 -5.34 -20.05
C PHE A 72 16.41 -5.92 -19.11
N ARG A 73 16.45 -5.42 -17.87
CA ARG A 73 17.40 -5.84 -16.83
C ARG A 73 16.75 -6.85 -15.90
N ASP A 74 17.58 -7.59 -15.18
CA ASP A 74 17.16 -8.53 -14.13
C ASP A 74 16.24 -9.64 -14.68
N PHE A 75 16.59 -10.14 -15.86
CA PHE A 75 15.96 -11.31 -16.47
C PHE A 75 16.96 -12.47 -16.36
N ASP A 76 16.49 -13.68 -16.08
CA ASP A 76 17.34 -14.87 -16.18
C ASP A 76 17.79 -15.02 -17.63
N ALA A 77 18.99 -14.52 -17.91
CA ALA A 77 19.59 -14.45 -19.24
C ALA A 77 19.88 -15.85 -19.84
N ALA A 78 19.64 -16.91 -19.07
CA ALA A 78 19.95 -18.29 -19.40
C ALA A 78 18.95 -18.95 -20.38
N GLU A 79 17.78 -18.35 -20.63
CA GLU A 79 16.70 -19.04 -21.37
C GLU A 79 16.56 -18.66 -22.85
N LYS A 80 17.23 -17.61 -23.36
CA LYS A 80 17.08 -17.18 -24.77
C LYS A 80 18.40 -16.85 -25.44
N ASN A 81 18.58 -17.35 -26.66
CA ASN A 81 19.76 -17.15 -27.50
C ASN A 81 19.63 -15.91 -28.38
N LEU A 82 20.76 -15.49 -28.97
CA LEU A 82 20.79 -14.41 -29.96
C LEU A 82 19.98 -14.80 -31.20
N GLY A 83 19.06 -13.93 -31.64
CA GLY A 83 18.22 -14.14 -32.82
C GLY A 83 16.86 -14.76 -32.53
N ASP A 84 16.58 -15.17 -31.29
CA ASP A 84 15.30 -15.77 -30.93
C ASP A 84 14.14 -14.76 -31.06
N VAL A 85 12.99 -15.24 -31.52
CA VAL A 85 11.76 -14.45 -31.63
C VAL A 85 10.94 -14.64 -30.36
N VAL A 86 10.62 -13.54 -29.69
CA VAL A 86 9.74 -13.52 -28.52
C VAL A 86 8.32 -13.22 -29.00
N THR A 87 7.43 -14.20 -28.82
CA THR A 87 6.00 -14.06 -29.09
C THR A 87 5.27 -13.51 -27.88
N VAL A 88 4.02 -13.08 -28.08
CA VAL A 88 3.21 -12.44 -27.04
C VAL A 88 2.74 -13.44 -25.99
N ASP A 89 2.40 -14.64 -26.42
CA ASP A 89 1.79 -15.68 -25.57
C ASP A 89 2.79 -16.28 -24.57
N GLU A 90 4.09 -16.23 -24.90
CA GLU A 90 5.15 -16.65 -23.97
C GLU A 90 5.30 -15.73 -22.76
N VAL A 91 4.91 -14.45 -22.89
CA VAL A 91 5.26 -13.41 -21.92
C VAL A 91 4.08 -12.90 -21.11
N PHE A 92 2.86 -12.93 -21.67
CA PHE A 92 1.68 -12.34 -21.06
C PHE A 92 0.48 -13.29 -21.09
N ALA A 93 -0.15 -13.48 -19.93
CA ALA A 93 -1.43 -14.15 -19.80
C ALA A 93 -2.59 -13.15 -19.63
N GLU A 94 -3.82 -13.63 -19.85
CA GLU A 94 -5.01 -12.84 -19.52
C GLU A 94 -5.07 -12.56 -18.01
N ASN A 95 -5.49 -11.34 -17.63
CA ASN A 95 -5.50 -10.82 -16.26
C ASN A 95 -4.14 -10.49 -15.63
N ASP A 96 -3.03 -10.61 -16.36
CA ASP A 96 -1.72 -10.17 -15.86
C ASP A 96 -1.68 -8.66 -15.55
N VAL A 97 -0.85 -8.33 -14.56
CA VAL A 97 -0.62 -6.95 -14.12
C VAL A 97 0.69 -6.44 -14.72
N VAL A 98 0.57 -5.54 -15.69
CA VAL A 98 1.70 -5.02 -16.46
C VAL A 98 1.99 -3.56 -16.14
N SER A 99 3.25 -3.17 -16.33
CA SER A 99 3.70 -1.78 -16.32
C SER A 99 4.05 -1.33 -17.73
N VAL A 100 3.59 -0.14 -18.11
CA VAL A 100 3.82 0.41 -19.45
C VAL A 100 4.67 1.66 -19.36
N VAL A 101 5.81 1.65 -20.04
CA VAL A 101 6.74 2.78 -20.11
C VAL A 101 6.71 3.39 -21.50
N GLY A 102 6.48 4.69 -21.58
CA GLY A 102 6.44 5.38 -22.86
C GLY A 102 6.74 6.86 -22.74
N ILE A 103 6.87 7.52 -23.89
CA ILE A 103 7.05 8.97 -23.96
C ILE A 103 5.67 9.62 -24.03
N THR A 104 5.35 10.42 -23.02
CA THR A 104 4.07 11.15 -22.96
C THR A 104 3.87 12.11 -24.14
N LYS A 105 2.62 12.28 -24.58
CA LYS A 105 2.27 13.25 -25.63
C LYS A 105 2.76 14.65 -25.26
N GLY A 106 3.52 15.28 -26.16
CA GLY A 106 3.97 16.66 -26.00
C GLY A 106 2.79 17.63 -26.02
N LYS A 107 2.76 18.58 -25.08
CA LYS A 107 1.73 19.62 -24.97
C LYS A 107 2.31 21.03 -25.12
N GLY A 108 3.55 21.17 -25.58
CA GLY A 108 4.22 22.48 -25.73
C GLY A 108 4.54 23.16 -24.38
N PHE A 109 4.78 24.46 -24.42
CA PHE A 109 4.96 25.29 -23.23
C PHE A 109 3.61 25.50 -22.52
N GLN A 110 3.57 25.31 -21.20
CA GLN A 110 2.37 25.52 -20.41
C GLN A 110 2.68 26.34 -19.16
N GLY A 111 1.74 27.20 -18.78
CA GLY A 111 1.79 27.96 -17.53
C GLY A 111 1.63 27.08 -16.29
N VAL A 112 1.92 27.64 -15.11
CA VAL A 112 1.93 26.91 -13.82
C VAL A 112 0.59 26.29 -13.44
N VAL A 113 -0.52 26.94 -13.81
CA VAL A 113 -1.87 26.44 -13.56
C VAL A 113 -2.09 25.09 -14.28
N LYS A 114 -1.86 25.04 -15.61
CA LYS A 114 -2.10 23.82 -16.39
C LYS A 114 -1.04 22.74 -16.18
N ARG A 115 0.21 23.12 -15.88
CA ARG A 115 1.33 22.19 -15.70
C ARG A 115 1.37 21.55 -14.31
N HIS A 116 1.06 22.32 -13.26
CA HIS A 116 1.24 21.92 -11.87
C HIS A 116 -0.04 21.99 -11.02
N GLY A 117 -1.18 22.38 -11.60
CA GLY A 117 -2.46 22.44 -10.90
C GLY A 117 -2.57 23.59 -9.90
N PHE A 118 -1.81 24.68 -10.07
CA PHE A 118 -1.87 25.83 -9.17
C PHE A 118 -3.21 26.56 -9.30
N GLY A 119 -3.84 26.90 -8.17
CA GLY A 119 -5.15 27.56 -8.13
C GLY A 119 -5.13 29.09 -8.13
N GLY A 120 -3.96 29.70 -8.36
CA GLY A 120 -3.76 31.15 -8.21
C GLY A 120 -3.52 31.58 -6.76
N VAL A 121 -3.20 32.85 -6.55
CA VAL A 121 -3.01 33.42 -5.21
C VAL A 121 -4.39 33.59 -4.56
N GLY A 122 -4.62 32.98 -3.40
CA GLY A 122 -5.82 33.22 -2.57
C GLY A 122 -7.12 32.51 -2.97
N GLN A 123 -7.09 31.52 -3.88
CA GLN A 123 -8.26 30.72 -4.29
C GLN A 123 -9.53 31.57 -4.50
N ALA A 124 -9.47 32.62 -5.33
CA ALA A 124 -10.60 33.50 -5.65
C ALA A 124 -11.49 33.91 -4.44
N THR A 125 -10.90 34.08 -3.26
CA THR A 125 -11.60 34.63 -2.09
C THR A 125 -11.69 36.15 -2.20
N HIS A 126 -12.65 36.77 -1.49
CA HIS A 126 -12.82 38.23 -1.49
C HIS A 126 -11.50 38.93 -1.12
N GLY A 127 -11.00 39.79 -2.02
CA GLY A 127 -9.75 40.57 -1.84
C GLY A 127 -8.68 40.41 -2.92
N GLN A 128 -8.92 39.59 -3.96
CA GLN A 128 -7.94 39.32 -5.02
C GLN A 128 -8.29 40.04 -6.34
N HIS A 129 -7.59 41.13 -6.67
CA HIS A 129 -7.94 41.98 -7.82
C HIS A 129 -7.19 41.66 -9.13
N ASN A 130 -5.96 41.09 -9.11
CA ASN A 130 -5.16 41.00 -10.35
C ASN A 130 -4.18 39.80 -10.48
N ARG A 131 -4.20 38.79 -9.59
CA ARG A 131 -3.21 37.67 -9.65
C ARG A 131 -3.87 36.28 -9.59
N GLN A 132 -4.95 36.11 -10.33
CA GLN A 132 -5.73 34.86 -10.37
C GLN A 132 -4.98 33.66 -10.95
N ARG A 133 -3.96 33.87 -11.80
CA ARG A 133 -3.19 32.80 -12.46
C ARG A 133 -1.67 32.90 -12.23
N ALA A 134 -1.25 33.68 -11.24
CA ALA A 134 0.17 33.84 -10.93
C ALA A 134 0.71 32.58 -10.24
N PRO A 135 1.99 32.20 -10.49
CA PRO A 135 2.72 31.40 -9.50
C PRO A 135 2.74 32.19 -8.19
N GLY A 136 2.70 31.53 -7.04
CA GLY A 136 2.77 32.19 -5.74
C GLY A 136 4.09 32.95 -5.54
N SER A 137 4.51 33.13 -4.29
CA SER A 137 5.81 33.77 -4.04
C SER A 137 6.97 32.95 -4.65
N ILE A 138 7.88 33.62 -5.35
CA ILE A 138 9.12 33.05 -5.88
C ILE A 138 10.27 33.83 -5.24
N GLY A 139 10.85 33.26 -4.18
CA GLY A 139 12.03 33.82 -3.51
C GLY A 139 11.96 33.69 -1.99
N ALA A 140 13.05 33.23 -1.38
CA ALA A 140 13.28 33.35 0.05
C ALA A 140 14.12 34.61 0.28
N ALA A 141 13.67 35.50 1.18
CA ALA A 141 14.32 36.80 1.41
C ALA A 141 15.76 36.65 1.92
N SER A 142 15.94 36.12 3.14
CA SER A 142 17.26 36.19 3.80
C SER A 142 18.12 34.93 3.63
N TYR A 143 17.52 33.74 3.54
CA TYR A 143 18.24 32.48 3.30
C TYR A 143 17.29 31.49 2.60
N PRO A 144 17.64 30.87 1.45
CA PRO A 144 18.91 30.84 0.71
C PRO A 144 19.10 31.89 -0.42
N ALA A 145 18.36 33.00 -0.42
CA ALA A 145 18.49 34.14 -1.37
C ALA A 145 18.54 33.79 -2.88
N LYS A 146 18.06 32.61 -3.26
CA LYS A 146 18.02 32.10 -4.63
C LYS A 146 16.80 31.22 -4.84
N VAL A 147 16.39 31.05 -6.10
CA VAL A 147 15.33 30.08 -6.42
C VAL A 147 15.90 28.67 -6.30
N ILE A 148 15.32 27.87 -5.42
CA ILE A 148 15.75 26.47 -5.19
C ILE A 148 15.53 25.65 -6.47
N LYS A 149 16.51 24.82 -6.84
CA LYS A 149 16.40 23.90 -7.98
C LYS A 149 15.17 23.01 -7.81
N GLY A 150 14.38 22.85 -8.87
CA GLY A 150 13.13 22.09 -8.83
C GLY A 150 11.88 22.90 -8.48
N MET A 151 11.99 24.22 -8.28
CA MET A 151 10.84 25.11 -8.12
C MET A 151 9.86 24.96 -9.30
N LYS A 152 8.58 24.74 -8.98
CA LYS A 152 7.52 24.49 -9.97
C LYS A 152 7.15 25.78 -10.71
N MET A 153 7.58 25.89 -11.96
CA MET A 153 7.35 27.05 -12.84
C MET A 153 6.75 26.65 -14.19
N GLY A 154 6.36 27.65 -14.98
CA GLY A 154 5.94 27.45 -16.37
C GLY A 154 7.02 26.76 -17.20
N GLY A 155 6.64 26.02 -18.22
CA GLY A 155 7.60 25.34 -19.09
C GLY A 155 7.02 24.23 -19.94
N ARG A 156 7.91 23.53 -20.65
CA ARG A 156 7.53 22.41 -21.53
C ARG A 156 6.82 21.30 -20.74
N THR A 157 5.66 20.90 -21.24
CA THR A 157 4.79 19.87 -20.66
C THR A 157 4.66 18.70 -21.63
N GLY A 158 4.70 17.48 -21.09
CA GLY A 158 4.74 16.25 -21.90
C GLY A 158 6.11 15.99 -22.51
N GLY A 159 6.22 14.99 -23.39
CA GLY A 159 7.47 14.58 -24.02
C GLY A 159 8.49 13.97 -23.04
N LYS A 160 8.05 13.55 -21.85
CA LYS A 160 8.90 12.89 -20.85
C LYS A 160 8.57 11.41 -20.80
N ARG A 161 9.60 10.58 -20.54
CA ARG A 161 9.43 9.16 -20.20
C ARG A 161 8.62 9.04 -18.91
N ARG A 162 7.54 8.27 -18.95
CA ARG A 162 6.67 7.97 -17.79
C ARG A 162 6.36 6.48 -17.80
N LYS A 163 6.37 5.89 -16.61
CA LYS A 163 5.94 4.52 -16.34
C LYS A 163 4.57 4.60 -15.69
N ILE A 164 3.56 4.00 -16.32
CA ILE A 164 2.25 3.75 -15.71
C ILE A 164 2.29 2.31 -15.18
N ARG A 165 2.00 2.14 -13.90
CA ARG A 165 2.06 0.84 -13.22
C ARG A 165 0.66 0.29 -13.00
N ASN A 166 0.57 -1.02 -12.81
CA ASN A 166 -0.63 -1.75 -12.40
C ASN A 166 -1.77 -1.64 -13.43
N LEU A 167 -1.45 -1.79 -14.71
CA LEU A 167 -2.45 -1.91 -15.77
C LEU A 167 -2.75 -3.39 -15.99
N GLN A 168 -4.03 -3.73 -16.20
CA GLN A 168 -4.48 -5.11 -16.35
C GLN A 168 -4.56 -5.50 -17.82
N VAL A 169 -4.05 -6.67 -18.18
CA VAL A 169 -4.27 -7.30 -19.49
C VAL A 169 -5.68 -7.86 -19.53
N VAL A 170 -6.48 -7.42 -20.50
CA VAL A 170 -7.88 -7.83 -20.65
C VAL A 170 -8.01 -9.04 -21.55
N LYS A 171 -7.35 -9.00 -22.71
CA LYS A 171 -7.29 -10.10 -23.68
C LYS A 171 -5.97 -10.05 -24.45
N VAL A 172 -5.52 -11.22 -24.86
CA VAL A 172 -4.34 -11.40 -25.72
C VAL A 172 -4.80 -12.05 -27.03
N PHE A 173 -4.35 -11.50 -28.15
CA PHE A 173 -4.58 -12.08 -29.48
C PHE A 173 -3.24 -12.52 -30.07
N ALA A 174 -2.87 -13.77 -29.79
CA ALA A 174 -1.73 -14.50 -30.32
C ALA A 174 -1.51 -14.26 -31.82
N ASP A 175 -2.53 -14.59 -32.63
CA ASP A 175 -2.48 -14.58 -34.10
C ASP A 175 -2.09 -13.22 -34.71
N LYS A 176 -2.39 -12.14 -33.98
CA LYS A 176 -2.18 -10.76 -34.44
C LYS A 176 -1.08 -10.04 -33.67
N ASN A 177 -0.46 -10.71 -32.69
CA ASN A 177 0.48 -10.11 -31.74
C ASN A 177 -0.08 -8.84 -31.06
N LEU A 178 -1.38 -8.85 -30.72
CA LEU A 178 -2.06 -7.71 -30.10
C LEU A 178 -2.39 -8.00 -28.63
N ILE A 179 -2.15 -7.02 -27.77
CA ILE A 179 -2.59 -7.04 -26.37
C ILE A 179 -3.59 -5.91 -26.12
N LEU A 180 -4.66 -6.23 -25.41
CA LEU A 180 -5.61 -5.25 -24.89
C LEU A 180 -5.30 -4.94 -23.42
N ILE A 181 -4.83 -3.71 -23.16
CA ILE A 181 -4.56 -3.24 -21.81
C ILE A 181 -5.68 -2.31 -21.34
N LYS A 182 -6.18 -2.54 -20.13
CA LYS A 182 -7.17 -1.69 -19.46
C LYS A 182 -6.58 -0.32 -19.15
N GLY A 183 -7.23 0.74 -19.64
CA GLY A 183 -6.88 2.12 -19.35
C GLY A 183 -6.01 2.82 -20.41
N ALA A 184 -5.42 3.95 -20.01
CA ALA A 184 -4.65 4.82 -20.89
C ALA A 184 -3.16 4.54 -20.82
N VAL A 185 -2.52 4.46 -21.99
CA VAL A 185 -1.08 4.25 -22.19
C VAL A 185 -0.37 5.58 -22.42
N PRO A 186 0.88 5.77 -21.93
CA PRO A 186 1.62 7.01 -22.17
C PRO A 186 2.04 7.12 -23.64
N GLY A 187 1.45 8.04 -24.39
CA GLY A 187 1.87 8.28 -25.77
C GLY A 187 0.81 8.93 -26.64
N HIS A 188 1.12 9.02 -27.93
CA HIS A 188 0.16 9.25 -29.01
C HIS A 188 -0.04 7.93 -29.77
N LYS A 189 -1.04 7.86 -30.65
CA LYS A 189 -1.25 6.67 -31.50
C LYS A 189 0.02 6.43 -32.35
N GLY A 190 0.54 5.20 -32.33
CA GLY A 190 1.78 4.83 -33.02
C GLY A 190 3.07 5.11 -32.23
N ALA A 191 2.98 5.56 -30.97
CA ALA A 191 4.16 5.67 -30.11
C ALA A 191 4.64 4.30 -29.66
N TYR A 192 5.95 4.09 -29.68
CA TYR A 192 6.57 2.92 -29.07
C TYR A 192 6.48 2.98 -27.54
N VAL A 193 6.15 1.83 -26.95
CA VAL A 193 6.08 1.63 -25.52
C VAL A 193 6.81 0.35 -25.14
N ILE A 194 7.31 0.32 -23.91
CA ILE A 194 7.96 -0.84 -23.32
C ILE A 194 6.95 -1.42 -22.33
N LEU A 195 6.65 -2.71 -22.48
CA LEU A 195 5.81 -3.46 -21.56
C LEU A 195 6.72 -4.29 -20.65
N GLU A 196 6.48 -4.18 -19.35
CA GLU A 196 7.18 -4.94 -18.33
C GLU A 196 6.13 -5.75 -17.57
N ASN A 197 6.20 -7.08 -17.63
CA ASN A 197 5.43 -7.94 -16.75
C ASN A 197 6.10 -7.91 -15.36
N ARG A 198 5.31 -7.72 -14.31
CA ARG A 198 5.82 -7.83 -12.95
C ARG A 198 5.12 -9.00 -12.30
N SER A 199 5.57 -10.20 -12.63
CA SER A 199 5.27 -11.38 -11.83
C SER A 199 5.88 -11.15 -10.45
N PHE A 200 5.05 -10.80 -9.47
CA PHE A 200 5.42 -10.96 -8.08
C PHE A 200 5.42 -12.48 -7.84
N GLN A 201 6.56 -13.13 -8.05
CA GLN A 201 6.76 -14.44 -7.45
C GLN A 201 6.68 -14.22 -5.93
N ILE A 202 5.88 -15.02 -5.23
CA ILE A 202 5.92 -15.09 -3.78
C ILE A 202 7.26 -15.71 -3.45
N THR A 203 8.26 -14.87 -3.23
CA THR A 203 9.54 -15.28 -2.68
C THR A 203 9.34 -15.59 -1.19
N TRP A 204 9.94 -16.67 -0.72
CA TRP A 204 9.82 -17.12 0.66
C TRP A 204 11.02 -16.58 1.43
N ILE A 205 10.77 -15.95 2.59
CA ILE A 205 11.82 -15.16 3.26
C ILE A 205 12.61 -15.99 4.25
N MET A 206 11.95 -16.91 4.97
CA MET A 206 12.54 -17.73 6.03
C MET A 206 11.77 -19.03 6.22
N LYS A 207 12.50 -20.10 6.54
CA LYS A 207 11.94 -21.37 7.04
C LYS A 207 12.01 -21.37 8.56
N LEU A 208 10.89 -21.66 9.22
CA LEU A 208 10.86 -21.85 10.67
C LEU A 208 10.56 -23.30 11.00
N ASP A 209 11.25 -23.82 12.00
CA ASP A 209 11.01 -25.17 12.53
C ASP A 209 9.69 -25.20 13.30
N VAL A 210 8.88 -26.23 13.07
CA VAL A 210 7.66 -26.49 13.82
C VAL A 210 8.01 -27.11 15.18
N LEU A 211 7.45 -26.54 16.25
CA LEU A 211 7.56 -27.07 17.60
C LEU A 211 6.38 -28.00 17.88
N ASN A 212 6.62 -29.07 18.63
CA ASN A 212 5.56 -29.88 19.21
C ASN A 212 5.05 -29.25 20.52
N ILE A 213 3.99 -29.85 21.08
CA ILE A 213 3.39 -29.48 22.36
C ILE A 213 4.41 -29.51 23.51
N GLU A 214 5.41 -30.40 23.43
CA GLU A 214 6.45 -30.60 24.43
C GLU A 214 7.66 -29.65 24.30
N GLY A 215 7.69 -28.79 23.28
CA GLY A 215 8.78 -27.85 23.00
C GLY A 215 9.94 -28.43 22.17
N GLY A 216 9.85 -29.69 21.74
CA GLY A 216 10.79 -30.32 20.82
C GLY A 216 10.53 -29.93 19.36
N LYS A 217 11.58 -29.82 18.55
CA LYS A 217 11.48 -29.59 17.11
C LYS A 217 10.99 -30.89 16.43
N THR A 218 9.91 -30.82 15.64
CA THR A 218 9.34 -31.98 14.93
C THR A 218 10.08 -32.33 13.63
N GLY A 219 11.06 -31.52 13.23
CA GLY A 219 11.80 -31.66 11.97
C GLY A 219 11.03 -31.18 10.73
N ARG A 220 9.74 -30.80 10.87
CA ARG A 220 8.98 -30.12 9.83
C ARG A 220 9.35 -28.63 9.80
N GLN A 221 9.45 -28.08 8.61
CA GLN A 221 9.71 -26.67 8.38
C GLN A 221 8.54 -26.06 7.62
N VAL A 222 8.09 -24.90 8.07
CA VAL A 222 7.04 -24.12 7.40
C VAL A 222 7.68 -22.89 6.76
N ASP A 223 7.37 -22.69 5.49
CA ASP A 223 7.85 -21.55 4.72
C ASP A 223 6.97 -20.32 5.02
N LEU A 224 7.57 -19.22 5.49
CA LEU A 224 6.84 -17.98 5.75
C LEU A 224 6.76 -17.10 4.49
N PRO A 225 5.56 -16.64 4.09
CA PRO A 225 5.37 -15.84 2.87
C PRO A 225 5.92 -14.40 3.04
N GLU A 226 6.69 -13.93 2.04
CA GLU A 226 7.24 -12.56 2.04
C GLU A 226 6.14 -11.48 2.02
N SER A 227 4.99 -11.75 1.40
CA SER A 227 3.88 -10.79 1.34
C SER A 227 3.34 -10.37 2.71
N ILE A 228 3.51 -11.22 3.73
CA ILE A 228 3.04 -10.99 5.10
C ILE A 228 4.20 -10.67 6.03
N PHE A 229 5.27 -11.46 6.00
CA PHE A 229 6.38 -11.38 6.95
C PHE A 229 7.60 -10.62 6.40
N GLY A 230 7.62 -10.27 5.13
CA GLY A 230 8.73 -9.60 4.45
C GLY A 230 8.50 -8.14 4.05
N VAL A 231 7.36 -7.57 4.42
CA VAL A 231 7.04 -6.18 4.08
C VAL A 231 7.89 -5.23 4.90
N GLU A 232 8.53 -4.25 4.23
CA GLU A 232 9.26 -3.17 4.91
C GLU A 232 8.38 -2.50 5.98
N PRO A 233 8.74 -2.58 7.28
CA PRO A 233 7.86 -2.15 8.36
C PRO A 233 7.53 -0.65 8.30
N ASN A 234 6.24 -0.32 8.22
CA ASN A 234 5.77 1.06 8.24
C ASN A 234 5.20 1.46 9.62
N GLU A 235 6.02 2.12 10.43
CA GLU A 235 5.66 2.55 11.80
C GLU A 235 4.41 3.46 11.83
N HIS A 236 4.27 4.37 10.87
CA HIS A 236 3.16 5.30 10.83
C HIS A 236 1.83 4.59 10.55
N ALA A 237 1.82 3.59 9.66
CA ALA A 237 0.64 2.76 9.40
C ALA A 237 0.24 1.97 10.65
N VAL A 238 1.21 1.38 11.35
CA VAL A 238 1.01 0.67 12.63
C VAL A 238 0.42 1.60 13.68
N TYR A 239 1.00 2.79 13.87
CA TYR A 239 0.50 3.82 14.78
C TYR A 239 -0.97 4.19 14.51
N LEU A 240 -1.33 4.43 13.24
CA LEU A 240 -2.70 4.80 12.87
C LEU A 240 -3.69 3.68 13.17
N ALA A 241 -3.32 2.42 12.91
CA ALA A 241 -4.17 1.26 13.19
C ALA A 241 -4.38 1.08 14.70
N VAL A 242 -3.31 1.18 15.50
CA VAL A 242 -3.38 1.12 16.98
C VAL A 242 -4.22 2.26 17.54
N LYS A 243 -4.00 3.49 17.06
CA LYS A 243 -4.78 4.67 17.47
C LYS A 243 -6.26 4.51 17.15
N GLN A 244 -6.59 3.98 15.97
CA GLN A 244 -7.96 3.70 15.59
C GLN A 244 -8.60 2.68 16.53
N TYR A 245 -7.92 1.55 16.79
CA TYR A 245 -8.41 0.49 17.66
C TYR A 245 -8.72 1.02 19.07
N LEU A 246 -7.77 1.75 19.68
CA LEU A 246 -7.95 2.35 21.01
C LEU A 246 -9.02 3.46 21.04
N ALA A 247 -9.22 4.18 19.93
CA ALA A 247 -10.26 5.19 19.85
C ALA A 247 -11.66 4.56 19.79
N HIS A 248 -11.82 3.44 19.07
CA HIS A 248 -13.10 2.74 18.92
C HIS A 248 -13.61 2.10 20.22
N GLN A 249 -12.71 1.79 21.16
CA GLN A 249 -13.09 1.31 22.50
C GLN A 249 -13.72 2.40 23.39
N ARG A 250 -13.64 3.68 22.99
CA ARG A 250 -14.15 4.80 23.79
C ARG A 250 -15.61 5.10 23.47
N GLN A 251 -16.45 5.11 24.50
CA GLN A 251 -17.88 5.44 24.34
C GLN A 251 -18.16 6.95 24.29
N GLY A 252 -17.34 7.78 24.95
CA GLY A 252 -17.48 9.23 24.90
C GLY A 252 -18.72 9.80 25.58
N THR A 253 -19.16 9.21 26.68
CA THR A 253 -20.39 9.57 27.41
C THR A 253 -20.25 10.78 28.34
N HIS A 254 -19.08 11.40 28.42
CA HIS A 254 -18.86 12.55 29.29
C HIS A 254 -19.68 13.76 28.83
N LYS A 255 -20.58 14.22 29.70
CA LYS A 255 -21.41 15.43 29.49
C LYS A 255 -21.37 16.32 30.73
N ALA A 256 -21.13 17.61 30.52
CA ALA A 256 -21.42 18.63 31.54
C ALA A 256 -22.69 19.40 31.15
N LYS A 257 -23.43 19.87 32.15
CA LYS A 257 -24.63 20.66 31.93
C LYS A 257 -24.27 22.08 31.50
N GLU A 258 -24.83 22.51 30.38
CA GLU A 258 -24.74 23.89 29.94
C GLU A 258 -25.80 24.75 30.62
N ARG A 259 -25.67 26.08 30.48
CA ARG A 259 -26.58 27.06 31.10
C ARG A 259 -28.06 26.77 30.80
N GLY A 260 -28.40 26.26 29.61
CA GLY A 260 -29.77 25.89 29.24
C GLY A 260 -30.32 24.66 29.96
N GLU A 261 -29.45 23.74 30.38
CA GLU A 261 -29.81 22.45 30.97
C GLU A 261 -29.89 22.48 32.50
N ILE A 262 -29.43 23.57 33.12
CA ILE A 262 -29.48 23.75 34.58
C ILE A 262 -30.88 24.20 35.01
N LYS A 263 -31.40 23.56 36.06
CA LYS A 263 -32.66 23.95 36.71
C LYS A 263 -32.43 25.23 37.52
N GLY A 264 -33.22 26.27 37.26
CA GLY A 264 -33.10 27.56 37.93
C GLY A 264 -33.93 28.65 37.23
N SER A 265 -34.05 29.80 37.88
CA SER A 265 -34.77 30.95 37.31
C SER A 265 -33.97 31.58 36.17
N THR A 266 -34.61 31.86 35.04
CA THR A 266 -34.08 32.67 33.94
C THR A 266 -34.39 34.17 34.11
N LYS A 267 -35.18 34.51 35.14
CA LYS A 267 -35.49 35.91 35.47
C LYS A 267 -34.22 36.60 35.96
N LYS A 268 -34.09 37.87 35.60
CA LYS A 268 -33.02 38.72 36.12
C LYS A 268 -33.11 38.81 37.64
N LEU A 269 -32.00 38.49 38.32
CA LEU A 269 -31.97 38.37 39.78
C LEU A 269 -32.31 39.68 40.51
N HIS A 270 -31.83 40.81 39.98
CA HIS A 270 -32.09 42.14 40.54
C HIS A 270 -32.01 43.23 39.46
N ARG A 271 -32.42 44.45 39.81
CA ARG A 271 -32.40 45.61 38.90
C ARG A 271 -30.96 45.91 38.45
N GLN A 272 -30.80 46.41 37.23
CA GLN A 272 -29.48 46.63 36.61
C GLN A 272 -28.60 47.67 37.35
N LYS A 273 -29.24 48.63 38.03
CA LYS A 273 -28.60 49.71 38.80
C LYS A 273 -29.34 49.85 40.14
N GLY A 274 -28.66 50.40 41.14
CA GLY A 274 -29.24 50.72 42.46
C GLY A 274 -28.98 49.69 43.56
N THR A 275 -28.33 48.56 43.28
CA THR A 275 -28.09 47.47 44.25
C THR A 275 -26.65 47.41 44.79
N GLY A 276 -25.73 48.26 44.31
CA GLY A 276 -24.30 48.26 44.71
C GLY A 276 -23.46 47.06 44.23
N GLY A 277 -24.07 45.92 43.90
CA GLY A 277 -23.37 44.72 43.40
C GLY A 277 -23.14 44.68 41.88
N SER A 278 -22.41 43.64 41.43
CA SER A 278 -22.17 43.40 40.00
C SER A 278 -23.45 43.10 39.22
N ARG A 279 -23.46 43.49 37.94
CA ARG A 279 -24.59 43.27 37.03
C ARG A 279 -24.70 41.79 36.69
N LYS A 280 -25.81 41.17 37.11
CA LYS A 280 -26.05 39.73 36.94
C LYS A 280 -27.33 39.53 36.12
N GLY A 281 -27.28 38.52 35.26
CA GLY A 281 -28.44 38.07 34.48
C GLY A 281 -29.29 37.13 35.32
N ASP A 282 -29.30 35.86 34.93
CA ASP A 282 -29.98 34.77 35.63
C ASP A 282 -29.07 34.00 36.59
N ILE A 283 -29.67 33.14 37.42
CA ILE A 283 -28.96 32.30 38.40
C ILE A 283 -28.16 31.17 37.74
N LYS A 284 -28.45 30.84 36.47
CA LYS A 284 -27.79 29.76 35.72
C LYS A 284 -26.44 30.20 35.13
N ASN A 285 -26.06 31.46 35.31
CA ASN A 285 -24.83 32.04 34.78
C ASN A 285 -23.59 31.24 35.25
N PRO A 286 -22.68 30.87 34.32
CA PRO A 286 -21.44 30.13 34.62
C PRO A 286 -20.55 30.73 35.71
N LEU A 287 -20.65 32.04 35.95
CA LEU A 287 -19.86 32.73 36.98
C LEU A 287 -20.33 32.42 38.41
N PHE A 288 -21.54 31.88 38.58
CA PHE A 288 -22.05 31.47 39.89
C PHE A 288 -21.66 30.03 40.22
N ARG A 289 -21.49 29.77 41.52
CA ARG A 289 -21.37 28.40 42.04
C ARG A 289 -22.67 27.65 41.75
N GLY A 290 -22.57 26.52 41.04
CA GLY A 290 -23.72 25.76 40.55
C GLY A 290 -24.30 26.24 39.21
N GLY A 291 -23.68 27.25 38.58
CA GLY A 291 -24.00 27.71 37.22
C GLY A 291 -23.53 26.74 36.13
N GLY A 292 -23.96 27.01 34.88
CA GLY A 292 -23.66 26.16 33.73
C GLY A 292 -22.18 26.16 33.37
N ARG A 293 -21.64 25.06 32.84
CA ARG A 293 -20.26 25.08 32.31
C ARG A 293 -20.27 25.62 30.88
N VAL A 294 -19.42 26.61 30.57
CA VAL A 294 -19.38 27.26 29.23
C VAL A 294 -18.75 26.32 28.19
N PHE A 295 -17.57 25.77 28.49
CA PHE A 295 -16.87 24.80 27.64
C PHE A 295 -16.73 23.49 28.39
N GLY A 296 -17.83 22.76 28.51
CA GLY A 296 -17.88 21.44 29.12
C GLY A 296 -17.63 20.30 28.12
N PRO A 297 -17.26 19.10 28.59
CA PRO A 297 -17.27 17.92 27.75
C PRO A 297 -18.70 17.71 27.20
N ARG A 298 -18.78 17.43 25.90
CA ARG A 298 -20.01 17.00 25.22
C ARG A 298 -19.83 15.57 24.75
N PRO A 299 -20.90 14.75 24.79
CA PRO A 299 -20.86 13.43 24.18
C PRO A 299 -20.40 13.52 22.74
N ARG A 300 -19.41 12.71 22.36
CA ARG A 300 -18.86 12.71 21.01
C ARG A 300 -18.47 11.31 20.59
N ASN A 301 -18.52 11.08 19.29
CA ASN A 301 -18.05 9.85 18.69
C ASN A 301 -16.51 9.89 18.51
N TYR A 302 -15.83 8.81 18.87
CA TYR A 302 -14.39 8.61 18.70
C TYR A 302 -14.04 7.75 17.47
N SER A 303 -15.02 7.36 16.66
CA SER A 303 -14.81 6.53 15.48
C SER A 303 -13.91 7.23 14.45
N VAL A 304 -12.71 6.70 14.26
CA VAL A 304 -11.81 7.11 13.17
C VAL A 304 -11.91 6.10 12.02
N LYS A 305 -12.06 6.55 10.78
CA LYS A 305 -12.02 5.69 9.59
C LYS A 305 -10.57 5.53 9.11
N LEU A 306 -10.18 4.30 8.79
CA LEU A 306 -8.88 3.98 8.20
C LEU A 306 -9.10 3.13 6.95
N ASN A 307 -8.35 3.41 5.89
CA ASN A 307 -8.46 2.72 4.61
C ASN A 307 -8.09 1.24 4.75
N LYS A 308 -8.80 0.35 4.05
CA LYS A 308 -8.56 -1.11 4.12
C LYS A 308 -7.10 -1.48 3.82
N LYS A 309 -6.52 -0.90 2.76
CA LYS A 309 -5.11 -1.12 2.38
C LYS A 309 -4.12 -0.70 3.47
N VAL A 310 -4.43 0.37 4.21
CA VAL A 310 -3.57 0.85 5.31
C VAL A 310 -3.67 -0.08 6.52
N LYS A 311 -4.86 -0.65 6.79
CA LYS A 311 -5.03 -1.69 7.83
C LYS A 311 -4.25 -2.97 7.49
N GLN A 312 -4.32 -3.43 6.24
CA GLN A 312 -3.58 -4.60 5.78
C GLN A 312 -2.07 -4.36 5.88
N LEU A 313 -1.58 -3.22 5.35
CA LEU A 313 -0.18 -2.82 5.48
C LEU A 313 0.27 -2.77 6.95
N ALA A 314 -0.54 -2.21 7.84
CA ALA A 314 -0.22 -2.13 9.26
C ALA A 314 -0.11 -3.50 9.93
N ARG A 315 -0.99 -4.47 9.59
CA ARG A 315 -0.89 -5.85 10.07
C ARG A 315 0.37 -6.54 9.57
N ASN A 316 0.64 -6.48 8.26
CA ASN A 316 1.81 -7.11 7.66
C ASN A 316 3.10 -6.46 8.18
N SER A 317 3.13 -5.13 8.36
CA SER A 317 4.27 -4.43 8.98
C SER A 317 4.53 -4.88 10.41
N ALA A 318 3.47 -5.12 11.21
CA ALA A 318 3.62 -5.58 12.58
C ALA A 318 4.11 -7.04 12.65
N LEU A 319 3.61 -7.91 11.77
CA LEU A 319 4.07 -9.31 11.67
C LEU A 319 5.51 -9.40 11.16
N SER A 320 5.87 -8.60 10.15
CA SER A 320 7.24 -8.53 9.64
C SER A 320 8.21 -8.05 10.71
N SER A 321 7.85 -6.99 11.45
CA SER A 321 8.67 -6.52 12.57
C SER A 321 8.82 -7.58 13.68
N ALA A 322 7.78 -8.38 13.95
CA ALA A 322 7.84 -9.45 14.94
C ALA A 322 8.71 -10.63 14.46
N ALA A 323 8.62 -10.99 13.18
CA ALA A 323 9.45 -12.04 12.57
C ALA A 323 10.93 -11.64 12.53
N ALA A 324 11.23 -10.39 12.11
CA ALA A 324 12.59 -9.85 12.10
C ALA A 324 13.24 -9.84 13.49
N ALA A 325 12.44 -9.70 14.56
CA ALA A 325 12.89 -9.76 15.94
C ALA A 325 13.01 -11.19 16.51
N GLY A 326 12.66 -12.23 15.74
CA GLY A 326 12.66 -13.62 16.23
C GLY A 326 11.56 -13.91 17.27
N ASN A 327 10.46 -13.15 17.23
CA ASN A 327 9.35 -13.28 18.16
C ASN A 327 8.20 -14.16 17.65
N VAL A 328 8.32 -14.70 16.44
CA VAL A 328 7.34 -15.61 15.83
C VAL A 328 7.80 -17.04 16.05
N LEU A 329 6.91 -17.89 16.56
CA LEU A 329 7.10 -19.32 16.78
C LEU A 329 5.99 -20.09 16.07
N ILE A 330 6.31 -21.26 15.53
CA ILE A 330 5.33 -22.14 14.88
C ILE A 330 5.12 -23.36 15.76
N LEU A 331 3.86 -23.67 16.05
CA LEU A 331 3.42 -24.79 16.86
C LEU A 331 2.55 -25.72 16.01
N GLU A 332 2.69 -27.02 16.21
CA GLU A 332 1.80 -28.02 15.60
C GLU A 332 0.34 -27.75 15.99
N ASP A 333 -0.58 -28.04 15.07
CA ASP A 333 -2.02 -27.91 15.34
C ASP A 333 -2.44 -28.83 16.50
N PHE A 334 -3.19 -28.29 17.45
CA PHE A 334 -3.66 -29.04 18.61
C PHE A 334 -5.10 -28.65 18.96
N THR A 335 -5.82 -29.61 19.53
CA THR A 335 -7.22 -29.48 19.94
C THR A 335 -7.40 -30.02 21.36
N PHE A 336 -8.41 -29.54 22.08
CA PHE A 336 -8.74 -30.06 23.42
C PHE A 336 -10.15 -30.65 23.46
N ASP A 337 -10.30 -31.82 24.09
CA ASP A 337 -11.62 -32.42 24.34
C ASP A 337 -12.41 -31.67 25.43
N GLN A 338 -11.70 -31.08 26.40
CA GLN A 338 -12.28 -30.34 27.52
C GLN A 338 -11.45 -29.10 27.85
N PRO A 339 -12.07 -27.99 28.29
CA PRO A 339 -11.34 -26.77 28.63
C PRO A 339 -10.53 -26.97 29.93
N LYS A 340 -9.20 -27.08 29.81
CA LYS A 340 -8.26 -27.29 30.92
C LYS A 340 -7.11 -26.29 30.88
N THR A 341 -7.19 -25.28 31.75
CA THR A 341 -6.20 -24.20 31.86
C THR A 341 -4.81 -24.71 32.24
N LYS A 342 -4.74 -25.76 33.07
CA LYS A 342 -3.48 -26.36 33.53
C LYS A 342 -2.70 -26.98 32.38
N GLN A 343 -3.40 -27.64 31.45
CA GLN A 343 -2.80 -28.22 30.24
C GLN A 343 -2.29 -27.10 29.33
N PHE A 344 -3.08 -26.06 29.09
CA PHE A 344 -2.61 -24.94 28.27
C PHE A 344 -1.40 -24.21 28.88
N ALA A 345 -1.38 -24.03 30.20
CA ALA A 345 -0.23 -23.46 30.90
C ALA A 345 1.02 -24.35 30.86
N SER A 346 0.89 -25.67 30.80
CA SER A 346 2.06 -26.55 30.62
C SER A 346 2.67 -26.41 29.23
N ILE A 347 1.83 -26.29 28.19
CA ILE A 347 2.29 -26.06 26.81
C ILE A 347 3.11 -24.76 26.71
N LEU A 348 2.59 -23.66 27.26
CA LEU A 348 3.29 -22.38 27.24
C LEU A 348 4.62 -22.40 28.02
N LYS A 349 4.70 -23.23 29.08
CA LYS A 349 5.95 -23.44 29.83
C LYS A 349 6.96 -24.25 29.04
N GLN A 350 6.50 -25.30 28.36
CA GLN A 350 7.35 -26.17 27.52
C GLN A 350 7.95 -25.39 26.34
N ILE A 351 7.18 -24.48 25.75
CA ILE A 351 7.63 -23.60 24.65
C ILE A 351 8.44 -22.39 25.17
N SER A 352 8.66 -22.27 26.48
CA SER A 352 9.43 -21.17 27.12
C SER A 352 8.86 -19.76 26.90
N VAL A 353 7.54 -19.62 26.72
CA VAL A 353 6.85 -18.34 26.45
C VAL A 353 5.97 -17.85 27.60
N ASN A 354 6.03 -18.53 28.76
CA ASN A 354 5.14 -18.27 29.89
C ASN A 354 5.37 -16.91 30.60
N GLU A 355 6.59 -16.36 30.53
CA GLU A 355 6.93 -15.12 31.22
C GLU A 355 6.56 -13.85 30.44
N GLU A 356 6.44 -13.96 29.12
CA GLU A 356 6.14 -12.85 28.21
C GLU A 356 4.65 -12.76 27.87
N ARG A 357 4.26 -11.68 27.19
CA ARG A 357 2.91 -11.56 26.65
C ARG A 357 2.83 -12.39 25.38
N THR A 358 2.00 -13.40 25.38
CA THR A 358 1.95 -14.40 24.31
C THR A 358 0.63 -14.33 23.57
N LEU A 359 0.70 -14.21 22.26
CA LEU A 359 -0.44 -14.24 21.37
C LEU A 359 -0.44 -15.59 20.64
N VAL A 360 -1.45 -16.42 20.88
CA VAL A 360 -1.60 -17.72 20.22
C VAL A 360 -2.65 -17.58 19.12
N VAL A 361 -2.29 -17.91 17.88
CA VAL A 361 -3.14 -17.78 16.70
C VAL A 361 -3.49 -19.17 16.16
N LEU A 362 -4.78 -19.48 16.18
CA LEU A 362 -5.34 -20.72 15.68
C LEU A 362 -5.88 -20.56 14.24
N SER A 363 -5.90 -21.66 13.51
CA SER A 363 -6.55 -21.74 12.19
C SER A 363 -8.07 -21.57 12.31
N GLU A 364 -8.70 -22.23 13.29
CA GLU A 364 -10.15 -22.23 13.51
C GLU A 364 -10.55 -21.88 14.92
N LYS A 365 -11.87 -21.70 15.13
CA LYS A 365 -12.43 -21.43 16.44
C LYS A 365 -12.48 -22.74 17.24
N ASP A 366 -11.48 -22.98 18.06
CA ASP A 366 -11.58 -23.97 19.13
C ASP A 366 -12.02 -23.30 20.44
N GLU A 367 -13.27 -23.54 20.85
CA GLU A 367 -13.83 -22.99 22.08
C GLU A 367 -13.13 -23.51 23.33
N ASN A 368 -12.68 -24.78 23.32
CA ASN A 368 -12.02 -25.40 24.46
C ASN A 368 -10.63 -24.80 24.67
N VAL A 369 -9.87 -24.58 23.59
CA VAL A 369 -8.56 -23.91 23.65
C VAL A 369 -8.73 -22.44 24.03
N PHE A 370 -9.71 -21.73 23.45
CA PHE A 370 -9.99 -20.34 23.80
C PHE A 370 -10.35 -20.16 25.28
N LEU A 371 -11.25 -20.99 25.82
CA LEU A 371 -11.63 -20.96 27.23
C LEU A 371 -10.47 -21.35 28.15
N SER A 372 -9.61 -22.26 27.71
CA SER A 372 -8.40 -22.66 28.45
C SER A 372 -7.35 -21.55 28.52
N GLY A 373 -7.21 -20.74 27.46
CA GLY A 373 -6.29 -19.60 27.44
C GLY A 373 -6.83 -18.35 28.14
N ARG A 374 -8.16 -18.14 28.16
CA ARG A 374 -8.80 -16.91 28.66
C ARG A 374 -8.46 -16.54 30.11
N ASN A 375 -8.19 -17.53 30.96
CA ASN A 375 -7.89 -17.30 32.38
C ASN A 375 -6.42 -16.90 32.63
N LEU A 376 -5.54 -17.00 31.62
CA LEU A 376 -4.13 -16.61 31.75
C LEU A 376 -3.96 -15.11 31.43
N PRO A 377 -3.45 -14.29 32.36
CA PRO A 377 -3.44 -12.83 32.20
C PRO A 377 -2.49 -12.31 31.12
N LYS A 378 -1.46 -13.09 30.79
CA LYS A 378 -0.44 -12.73 29.79
C LYS A 378 -0.69 -13.36 28.43
N THR A 379 -1.73 -14.18 28.28
CA THR A 379 -1.98 -14.94 27.06
C THR A 379 -3.29 -14.52 26.41
N GLU A 380 -3.28 -14.36 25.10
CA GLU A 380 -4.46 -14.06 24.31
C GLU A 380 -4.55 -15.10 23.17
N VAL A 381 -5.69 -15.78 23.06
CA VAL A 381 -5.94 -16.79 22.02
C VAL A 381 -6.91 -16.21 21.00
N LEU A 382 -6.52 -16.21 19.74
CA LEU A 382 -7.28 -15.61 18.65
C LEU A 382 -7.25 -16.51 17.41
N ARG A 383 -8.18 -16.27 16.50
CA ARG A 383 -8.19 -16.89 15.17
C ARG A 383 -7.36 -16.06 14.20
N ALA A 384 -6.83 -16.70 13.17
CA ALA A 384 -6.13 -16.03 12.07
C ALA A 384 -6.94 -14.86 11.48
N GLU A 385 -8.26 -15.05 11.28
CA GLU A 385 -9.16 -14.02 10.73
C GLU A 385 -9.34 -12.78 11.63
N ASP A 386 -9.40 -13.02 12.95
CA ASP A 386 -9.68 -11.99 13.96
C ASP A 386 -8.42 -11.17 14.32
N LEU A 387 -7.27 -11.55 13.76
CA LEU A 387 -5.97 -10.97 14.08
C LEU A 387 -5.90 -9.48 13.71
N ASN A 388 -5.60 -8.66 14.71
CA ASN A 388 -5.46 -7.21 14.55
C ASN A 388 -4.07 -6.69 14.91
N THR A 389 -3.73 -5.52 14.35
CA THR A 389 -2.41 -4.89 14.56
C THR A 389 -2.11 -4.59 16.03
N TYR A 390 -3.12 -4.24 16.83
CA TYR A 390 -2.92 -3.92 18.24
C TYR A 390 -2.48 -5.15 19.06
N GLN A 391 -3.11 -6.30 18.82
CA GLN A 391 -2.79 -7.55 19.50
C GLN A 391 -1.37 -8.03 19.15
N ILE A 392 -1.00 -7.94 17.87
CA ILE A 392 0.36 -8.28 17.42
C ILE A 392 1.41 -7.39 18.12
N VAL A 393 1.19 -6.07 18.16
CA VAL A 393 2.12 -5.12 18.79
C VAL A 393 2.16 -5.25 20.32
N LYS A 394 1.03 -5.64 20.95
CA LYS A 394 0.92 -5.85 22.39
C LYS A 394 1.64 -7.12 22.84
N ALA A 395 1.79 -8.11 21.96
CA ALA A 395 2.43 -9.38 22.23
C ALA A 395 3.97 -9.25 22.17
N GLY A 396 4.65 -9.89 23.12
CA GLY A 396 6.09 -10.11 23.07
C GLY A 396 6.44 -11.29 22.17
N LYS A 397 5.64 -12.37 22.22
CA LYS A 397 5.75 -13.55 21.33
C LYS A 397 4.44 -13.83 20.62
N VAL A 398 4.54 -14.19 19.34
CA VAL A 398 3.42 -14.62 18.50
C VAL A 398 3.62 -16.09 18.16
N VAL A 399 2.75 -16.95 18.68
CA VAL A 399 2.74 -18.38 18.43
C VAL A 399 1.67 -18.66 17.38
N LEU A 400 2.07 -19.12 16.21
CA LEU A 400 1.18 -19.48 15.11
C LEU A 400 1.03 -20.99 15.07
N SER A 401 -0.20 -21.49 15.00
CA SER A 401 -0.46 -22.88 14.62
C SER A 401 -0.11 -23.09 13.14
N GLU A 402 0.28 -24.31 12.75
CA GLU A 402 0.67 -24.64 11.37
C GLU A 402 -0.44 -24.25 10.39
N GLY A 403 -1.69 -24.66 10.65
CA GLY A 403 -2.83 -24.30 9.81
C GLY A 403 -3.19 -22.81 9.85
N ALA A 404 -2.73 -22.04 10.84
CA ALA A 404 -2.97 -20.59 10.87
C ALA A 404 -2.15 -19.86 9.80
N VAL A 405 -0.96 -20.36 9.44
CA VAL A 405 -0.11 -19.72 8.43
C VAL A 405 -0.82 -19.75 7.07
N GLU A 406 -1.39 -20.88 6.68
CA GLU A 406 -2.14 -21.03 5.43
C GLU A 406 -3.36 -20.10 5.39
N LYS A 407 -4.15 -20.06 6.47
CA LYS A 407 -5.31 -19.16 6.54
C LYS A 407 -4.92 -17.68 6.56
N MET A 408 -3.78 -17.34 7.14
CA MET A 408 -3.26 -15.98 7.06
C MET A 408 -2.91 -15.59 5.62
N VAL A 409 -2.41 -16.52 4.80
CA VAL A 409 -2.20 -16.29 3.36
C VAL A 409 -3.52 -16.05 2.65
N GLU A 410 -4.55 -16.83 2.92
CA GLU A 410 -5.87 -16.64 2.28
C GLU A 410 -6.51 -15.29 2.64
N VAL A 411 -6.42 -14.89 3.91
CA VAL A 411 -7.11 -13.68 4.41
C VAL A 411 -6.30 -12.40 4.18
N PHE A 412 -4.97 -12.47 4.20
CA PHE A 412 -4.08 -11.31 4.13
C PHE A 412 -3.26 -11.20 2.84
N GLY A 413 -3.25 -12.26 2.02
CA GLY A 413 -2.60 -12.32 0.70
C GLY A 413 -3.15 -11.32 -0.31
#